data_AF-A0AAV8X0N6-F1
#
_entry.id   AF-A0AAV8X0N6-F1
#
_cell.length_a   1.000
_cell.length_b   1.000
_cell.length_c   1.000
_cell.angle_alpha   90.00
_cell.angle_beta   90.00
_cell.angle_gamma   90.00
#
_symmetry.space_group_name_H-M   'P 1'
#
loop_
_entity.id
_entity.type
_entity.pdbx_description
1 polymer ?
#
loop_
_entity_poly.entity_id
_entity_poly.type
_entity_poly.pdbx_seq_one_letter_code
_entity_poly.pdbx_strand_id
1 'polypeptide(L)'
;MRSILITNFSVLFLPPNCTALLQPMDQNLIQNIKVSYRKGLLNYVSHDDGYIVQLLKIFKIKNAVTDLDRAWKSITEKNMQKLEQIVEEALNRNHEDDEDEPYCVEEENIPRIEHVEAIKAFKVCEQWAEENGVDLNDILLLKRLKETAENFIIRNKKKQTKIDTF
;
A
#
# COMPACT_ATOMS: atom_id res chain seq x y z
N MET A 1 -13.64 -14.65 12.73
CA MET A 1 -14.23 -13.38 12.22
C MET A 1 -15.68 -13.24 12.72
N ARG A 2 -16.08 -12.13 13.36
CA ARG A 2 -17.48 -11.97 13.82
C ARG A 2 -18.42 -11.75 12.63
N SER A 3 -19.52 -12.48 12.55
CA SER A 3 -20.56 -12.25 11.54
C SER A 3 -21.94 -12.13 12.19
N ILE A 4 -22.78 -11.26 11.64
CA ILE A 4 -24.19 -11.11 12.06
C ILE A 4 -25.06 -11.52 10.89
N LEU A 5 -25.91 -12.51 11.12
CA LEU A 5 -26.97 -12.88 10.19
C LEU A 5 -28.20 -12.03 10.48
N ILE A 6 -28.47 -11.09 9.59
CA ILE A 6 -29.74 -10.39 9.51
C ILE A 6 -30.57 -11.13 8.47
N THR A 7 -31.90 -11.19 8.62
CA THR A 7 -32.85 -12.11 7.96
C THR A 7 -32.65 -12.43 6.47
N ASN A 8 -31.88 -11.65 5.70
CA ASN A 8 -31.51 -11.95 4.31
C ASN A 8 -30.04 -11.65 3.92
N PHE A 9 -29.17 -11.24 4.83
CA PHE A 9 -27.77 -10.94 4.52
C PHE A 9 -26.83 -11.21 5.70
N SER A 10 -25.62 -11.68 5.39
CA SER A 10 -24.55 -11.86 6.36
C SER A 10 -23.63 -10.65 6.31
N VAL A 11 -23.39 -10.04 7.47
CA VAL A 11 -22.39 -8.97 7.63
C VAL A 11 -21.15 -9.57 8.25
N LEU A 12 -20.01 -9.44 7.58
CA LEU A 12 -18.70 -9.83 8.11
C LEU A 12 -18.00 -8.60 8.69
N PHE A 13 -17.50 -8.71 9.92
CA PHE A 13 -16.65 -7.69 10.53
C PHE A 13 -15.19 -8.01 10.28
N LEU A 14 -14.51 -7.10 9.57
CA LEU A 14 -13.08 -7.23 9.33
C LEU A 14 -12.29 -6.84 10.59
N PRO A 15 -11.17 -7.55 10.88
CA PRO A 15 -10.24 -7.14 11.92
C PRO A 15 -9.63 -5.75 11.63
N PRO A 16 -9.20 -5.04 12.68
CA PRO A 16 -8.57 -3.73 12.53
C PRO A 16 -7.30 -3.82 11.66
N ASN A 17 -6.98 -2.74 10.94
CA ASN A 17 -5.80 -2.61 10.08
C ASN A 17 -5.68 -3.61 8.89
N CYS A 18 -6.69 -4.44 8.64
CA CYS A 18 -6.66 -5.39 7.52
C CYS A 18 -7.37 -4.90 6.24
N THR A 19 -7.81 -3.63 6.19
CA THR A 19 -8.53 -3.04 5.04
C THR A 19 -7.86 -3.33 3.71
N ALA A 20 -6.58 -3.02 3.56
CA ALA A 20 -5.88 -3.21 2.27
C ALA A 20 -5.77 -4.67 1.83
N LEU A 21 -5.85 -5.62 2.75
CA LEU A 21 -5.66 -7.05 2.51
C LEU A 21 -6.98 -7.83 2.40
N LEU A 22 -8.00 -7.42 3.14
CA LEU A 22 -9.28 -8.13 3.21
C LEU A 22 -10.39 -7.40 2.47
N GLN A 23 -10.27 -6.08 2.25
CA GLN A 23 -11.28 -5.35 1.48
C GLN A 23 -11.01 -5.53 -0.02
N PRO A 24 -11.87 -6.28 -0.73
CA PRO A 24 -11.60 -6.68 -2.11
C PRO A 24 -11.56 -5.47 -3.06
N MET A 25 -12.25 -4.39 -2.69
CA MET A 25 -12.24 -3.10 -3.39
C MET A 25 -10.86 -2.45 -3.41
N ASP A 26 -10.16 -2.46 -2.27
CA ASP A 26 -8.87 -1.79 -2.08
C ASP A 26 -7.72 -2.57 -2.71
N GLN A 27 -7.92 -3.88 -2.90
CA GLN A 27 -6.85 -4.79 -3.30
C GLN A 27 -6.49 -4.73 -4.79
N ASN A 28 -7.45 -4.41 -5.67
CA ASN A 28 -7.19 -4.24 -7.12
C ASN A 28 -8.27 -3.43 -7.84
N LEU A 29 -9.54 -3.50 -7.39
CA LEU A 29 -10.65 -2.93 -8.14
C LEU A 29 -10.53 -1.41 -8.30
N ILE A 30 -10.32 -0.70 -7.18
CA ILE A 30 -10.15 0.76 -7.16
C ILE A 30 -8.94 1.17 -8.00
N GLN A 31 -7.83 0.43 -7.89
CA GLN A 31 -6.63 0.69 -8.66
C GLN A 31 -6.89 0.57 -10.16
N ASN A 32 -7.54 -0.50 -10.60
CA ASN A 32 -7.84 -0.74 -12.01
C ASN A 32 -8.78 0.32 -12.59
N ILE A 33 -9.81 0.73 -11.83
CA ILE A 33 -10.70 1.82 -12.21
C ILE A 33 -9.91 3.12 -12.37
N LYS A 34 -9.05 3.47 -11.40
CA LYS A 34 -8.20 4.68 -11.47
C LYS A 34 -7.28 4.67 -12.69
N VAL A 35 -6.67 3.52 -12.99
CA VAL A 35 -5.77 3.38 -14.15
C VAL A 35 -6.55 3.52 -15.45
N SER A 36 -7.69 2.84 -15.59
CA SER A 36 -8.54 2.91 -16.78
C SER A 36 -9.09 4.32 -17.01
N TYR A 37 -9.55 4.98 -15.95
CA TYR A 37 -10.00 6.37 -15.98
C TYR A 37 -8.89 7.32 -16.46
N ARG A 38 -7.68 7.21 -15.91
CA ARG A 38 -6.53 8.04 -16.32
C ARG A 38 -6.14 7.80 -17.77
N LYS A 39 -6.21 6.56 -18.26
CA LYS A 39 -5.97 6.25 -19.68
C LYS A 39 -7.01 6.92 -20.57
N GLY A 40 -8.30 6.89 -20.18
CA GLY A 40 -9.38 7.58 -20.90
C GLY A 40 -9.14 9.09 -20.97
N LEU A 41 -8.79 9.71 -19.85
CA LEU A 41 -8.48 11.13 -19.79
C LEU A 41 -7.25 11.50 -20.61
N LEU A 42 -6.18 10.70 -20.56
CA LEU A 42 -4.99 10.92 -21.38
C LEU A 42 -5.34 10.82 -22.87
N ASN A 43 -6.14 9.84 -23.26
CA ASN A 43 -6.58 9.70 -24.65
C ASN A 43 -7.41 10.91 -25.11
N TYR A 44 -8.28 11.43 -24.24
CA TYR A 44 -9.02 12.66 -24.51
C TYR A 44 -8.09 13.86 -24.76
N VAL A 45 -7.02 13.99 -23.97
CA VAL A 45 -6.03 15.06 -24.11
C VAL A 45 -5.11 14.87 -25.33
N SER A 46 -4.78 13.64 -25.70
CA SER A 46 -3.87 13.35 -26.82
C SER A 46 -4.50 13.52 -28.21
N HIS A 47 -5.82 13.66 -28.32
CA HIS A 47 -6.52 13.77 -29.61
C HIS A 47 -6.56 15.21 -30.17
N ASP A 48 -6.12 16.20 -29.41
CA ASP A 48 -6.23 17.61 -29.78
C ASP A 48 -4.86 18.29 -29.63
N ASP A 49 -4.33 18.89 -30.70
CA ASP A 49 -3.04 19.62 -30.70
C ASP A 49 -3.11 20.97 -29.94
N GLY A 50 -4.25 21.25 -29.32
CA GLY A 50 -4.51 22.45 -28.54
C GLY A 50 -3.86 22.46 -27.15
N TYR A 51 -3.91 23.62 -26.49
CA TYR A 51 -3.43 23.78 -25.12
C TYR A 51 -4.28 22.94 -24.15
N ILE A 52 -3.66 21.94 -23.49
CA ILE A 52 -4.27 21.03 -22.49
C ILE A 52 -5.18 21.75 -21.48
N VAL A 53 -4.78 22.95 -21.06
CA VAL A 53 -5.51 23.78 -20.09
C VAL A 53 -6.91 24.20 -20.58
N GLN A 54 -7.09 24.42 -21.89
CA GLN A 54 -8.39 24.76 -22.47
C GLN A 54 -9.29 23.52 -22.57
N LEU A 55 -8.71 22.38 -22.93
CA LEU A 55 -9.42 21.12 -23.02
C LEU A 55 -9.97 20.66 -21.65
N LEU A 56 -9.17 20.81 -20.60
CA LEU A 56 -9.61 20.50 -19.23
C LEU A 56 -10.74 21.43 -18.74
N LYS A 57 -10.84 22.66 -19.26
CA LYS A 57 -11.98 23.55 -18.96
C LYS A 57 -13.27 23.11 -19.66
N ILE A 58 -13.16 22.41 -20.79
CA ILE A 58 -14.30 21.84 -21.53
C ILE A 58 -14.73 20.51 -20.91
N PHE A 59 -13.85 19.84 -20.17
CA PHE A 59 -14.15 18.60 -19.48
C PHE A 59 -15.19 18.79 -18.37
N LYS A 60 -16.39 18.24 -18.58
CA LYS A 60 -17.52 18.36 -17.65
C LYS A 60 -17.67 17.09 -16.80
N ILE A 61 -18.42 17.23 -15.70
CA ILE A 61 -18.80 16.09 -14.83
C ILE A 61 -19.47 14.96 -15.63
N LYS A 62 -20.27 15.30 -16.65
CA LYS A 62 -20.87 14.29 -17.55
C LYS A 62 -19.80 13.38 -18.19
N ASN A 63 -18.70 13.96 -18.65
CA ASN A 63 -17.59 13.21 -19.25
C ASN A 63 -16.91 12.32 -18.20
N ALA A 64 -16.70 12.86 -16.99
CA ALA A 64 -16.14 12.09 -15.88
C ALA A 64 -17.01 10.88 -15.52
N VAL A 65 -18.34 11.03 -15.48
CA VAL A 65 -19.27 9.93 -15.20
C VAL A 65 -19.26 8.90 -16.33
N THR A 66 -19.24 9.33 -17.59
CA THR A 66 -19.16 8.39 -18.73
C THR A 66 -17.82 7.65 -18.78
N ASP A 67 -16.72 8.29 -18.39
CA ASP A 67 -15.41 7.66 -18.31
C ASP A 67 -15.33 6.68 -17.14
N LEU A 68 -16.00 6.99 -16.02
CA LEU A 68 -16.13 6.07 -14.89
C LEU A 68 -16.94 4.82 -15.27
N ASP A 69 -18.07 4.99 -15.97
CA ASP A 69 -18.89 3.88 -16.48
C ASP A 69 -18.07 2.99 -17.43
N ARG A 70 -17.27 3.59 -18.32
CA ARG A 70 -16.37 2.87 -19.20
C ARG A 70 -15.27 2.13 -18.42
N ALA A 71 -14.68 2.78 -17.43
CA ALA A 71 -13.67 2.18 -16.57
C ALA A 71 -14.23 0.98 -15.80
N TRP A 72 -15.45 1.09 -15.26
CA TRP A 72 -16.14 -0.02 -14.60
C TRP A 72 -16.40 -1.19 -15.55
N LYS A 73 -16.91 -0.92 -16.76
CA LYS A 73 -17.14 -1.93 -17.79
C LYS A 73 -15.85 -2.59 -18.32
N SER A 74 -14.70 -1.94 -18.16
CA SER A 74 -13.40 -2.51 -18.55
C SER A 74 -12.87 -3.57 -17.58
N ILE A 75 -13.51 -3.73 -16.41
CA ILE A 75 -13.14 -4.75 -15.42
C ILE A 75 -13.58 -6.12 -15.94
N THR A 76 -12.61 -7.00 -16.20
CA THR A 76 -12.87 -8.37 -16.67
C THR A 76 -13.35 -9.27 -15.53
N GLU A 77 -14.11 -10.33 -15.85
CA GLU A 77 -14.51 -11.39 -14.91
C GLU A 77 -13.35 -11.94 -14.10
N LYS A 78 -12.14 -12.06 -14.68
CA LYS A 78 -10.93 -12.48 -13.96
C LYS A 78 -10.58 -11.59 -12.76
N ASN A 79 -10.83 -10.28 -12.86
CA ASN A 79 -10.60 -9.36 -11.75
C ASN A 79 -11.66 -9.56 -10.65
N MET A 80 -12.89 -9.91 -11.01
CA MET A 80 -13.96 -10.20 -10.06
C MET A 80 -13.76 -11.56 -9.37
N GLN A 81 -13.32 -12.59 -10.10
CA GLN A 81 -12.98 -13.90 -9.53
C GLN A 81 -11.85 -13.80 -8.49
N LYS A 82 -10.85 -12.95 -8.75
CA LYS A 82 -9.79 -12.69 -7.77
C LYS A 82 -10.32 -12.03 -6.50
N LEU A 83 -11.34 -11.15 -6.61
CA LEU A 83 -12.03 -10.58 -5.45
C LEU A 83 -12.74 -11.67 -4.64
N GLU A 84 -13.44 -12.58 -5.30
CA GLU A 84 -14.19 -13.67 -4.66
C GLU A 84 -13.25 -14.63 -3.91
N GLN A 85 -12.11 -14.99 -4.51
CA GLN A 85 -11.11 -15.86 -3.88
C GLN A 85 -10.55 -15.26 -2.59
N ILE A 86 -10.28 -13.95 -2.56
CA ILE A 86 -9.79 -13.27 -1.34
C ILE A 86 -10.81 -13.36 -0.21
N VAL A 87 -12.09 -13.17 -0.53
CA VAL A 87 -13.17 -13.25 0.46
C VAL A 87 -13.33 -14.68 0.96
N GLU A 88 -13.25 -15.66 0.06
CA GLU A 88 -13.34 -17.09 0.39
C GLU A 88 -12.15 -17.56 1.24
N GLU A 89 -10.93 -17.15 0.92
CA GLU A 89 -9.74 -17.39 1.75
C GLU A 89 -9.85 -16.72 3.13
N ALA A 90 -10.41 -15.51 3.20
CA ALA A 90 -10.66 -14.81 4.46
C ALA A 90 -11.71 -15.50 5.33
N LEU A 91 -12.70 -16.16 4.72
CA LEU A 91 -13.72 -16.97 5.40
C LEU A 91 -13.13 -18.31 5.87
N ASN A 92 -12.41 -19.02 5.01
CA ASN A 92 -11.91 -20.38 5.25
C ASN A 92 -10.78 -20.44 6.29
N ARG A 93 -10.02 -19.35 6.49
CA ARG A 93 -9.00 -19.27 7.56
C ARG A 93 -9.57 -19.37 8.99
N ASN A 94 -10.89 -19.39 9.18
CA ASN A 94 -11.51 -19.41 10.51
C ASN A 94 -12.00 -20.80 10.96
N HIS A 95 -11.67 -21.91 10.29
CA HIS A 95 -12.20 -23.23 10.69
C HIS A 95 -11.28 -24.04 11.64
N GLU A 96 -10.12 -23.51 12.05
CA GLU A 96 -9.20 -24.19 12.98
C GLU A 96 -8.99 -23.51 14.33
N ASP A 97 -9.50 -22.29 14.55
CA ASP A 97 -9.28 -21.53 15.79
C ASP A 97 -10.59 -21.08 16.46
N ASP A 98 -11.51 -22.03 16.69
CA ASP A 98 -12.63 -21.85 17.64
C ASP A 98 -12.13 -22.04 19.08
N GLU A 99 -11.26 -21.14 19.54
CA GLU A 99 -11.22 -20.74 20.95
C GLU A 99 -11.46 -19.23 20.99
N ASP A 100 -12.37 -18.77 21.85
CA ASP A 100 -12.69 -17.37 22.11
C ASP A 100 -11.49 -16.62 22.71
N GLU A 101 -10.42 -16.47 21.93
CA GLU A 101 -9.28 -15.62 22.22
C GLU A 101 -9.32 -14.43 21.25
N PRO A 102 -9.31 -13.18 21.73
CA PRO A 102 -9.23 -12.04 20.83
C PRO A 102 -7.96 -12.18 19.98
N TYR A 103 -8.15 -12.53 18.71
CA TYR A 103 -7.13 -12.51 17.66
C TYR A 103 -6.69 -11.06 17.42
N CYS A 104 -5.94 -10.54 18.38
CA CYS A 104 -4.89 -9.59 18.11
C CYS A 104 -3.96 -10.33 17.16
N VAL A 105 -3.60 -9.70 16.03
CA VAL A 105 -2.26 -9.96 15.51
C VAL A 105 -1.37 -9.70 16.71
N GLU A 106 -0.81 -10.75 17.32
CA GLU A 106 0.45 -10.58 18.01
C GLU A 106 1.32 -9.99 16.90
N GLU A 107 1.47 -8.66 16.91
CA GLU A 107 2.71 -8.09 16.45
C GLU A 107 3.71 -8.94 17.23
N GLU A 108 4.30 -9.96 16.59
CA GLU A 108 5.60 -10.43 17.00
C GLU A 108 6.31 -9.12 17.29
N ASN A 109 6.64 -8.92 18.57
CA ASN A 109 7.30 -7.72 19.01
C ASN A 109 8.68 -7.79 18.36
N ILE A 110 8.74 -7.48 17.06
CA ILE A 110 9.96 -7.47 16.28
C ILE A 110 10.69 -6.33 16.96
N PRO A 111 11.75 -6.64 17.73
CA PRO A 111 12.40 -5.63 18.52
C PRO A 111 12.80 -4.51 17.58
N ARG A 112 12.31 -3.30 17.85
CA ARG A 112 12.57 -2.15 17.01
C ARG A 112 14.07 -1.98 16.93
N ILE A 113 14.65 -2.32 15.78
CA ILE A 113 16.09 -2.27 15.56
C ILE A 113 16.55 -0.85 15.86
N GLU A 114 17.48 -0.72 16.80
CA GLU A 114 18.04 0.59 17.11
C GLU A 114 18.78 1.12 15.89
N HIS A 115 18.70 2.43 15.65
CA HIS A 115 19.39 3.03 14.51
C HIS A 115 20.90 2.76 14.50
N VAL A 116 21.50 2.59 15.68
CA VAL A 116 22.91 2.22 15.83
C VAL A 116 23.20 0.83 15.29
N GLU A 117 22.29 -0.12 15.51
CA GLU A 117 22.39 -1.50 15.04
C GLU A 117 22.20 -1.59 13.52
N ALA A 118 21.24 -0.84 12.97
CA ALA A 118 21.06 -0.72 11.52
C ALA A 118 22.33 -0.17 10.84
N ILE A 119 22.99 0.85 11.40
CA ILE A 119 24.24 1.40 10.84
C ILE A 119 25.38 0.37 10.89
N LYS A 120 25.48 -0.41 11.98
CA LYS A 120 26.48 -1.48 12.08
C LYS A 120 26.25 -2.54 11.00
N ALA A 121 25.01 -2.97 10.80
CA ALA A 121 24.65 -3.92 9.75
C ALA A 121 25.04 -3.40 8.35
N PHE A 122 24.72 -2.14 8.03
CA PHE A 122 25.10 -1.56 6.74
C PHE A 122 26.62 -1.52 6.52
N LYS A 123 27.42 -1.22 7.56
CA LYS A 123 28.89 -1.26 7.45
C LYS A 123 29.42 -2.66 7.17
N VAL A 124 28.84 -3.67 7.81
CA VAL A 124 29.20 -5.08 7.57
C VAL A 124 28.84 -5.50 6.14
N CYS A 125 27.64 -5.14 5.67
CA CYS A 125 27.21 -5.42 4.31
C CYS A 125 28.07 -4.71 3.26
N GLU A 126 28.48 -3.47 3.52
CA GLU A 126 29.38 -2.69 2.66
C GLU A 126 30.74 -3.37 2.52
N GLN A 127 31.35 -3.78 3.65
CA GLN A 127 32.63 -4.49 3.64
C GLN A 127 32.53 -5.84 2.91
N TRP A 128 31.50 -6.63 3.21
CA TRP A 128 31.26 -7.90 2.52
C TRP A 128 31.06 -7.71 1.01
N ALA A 129 30.32 -6.66 0.61
CA ALA A 129 30.06 -6.37 -0.80
C ALA A 129 31.34 -5.96 -1.56
N GLU A 130 32.22 -5.19 -0.93
CA GLU A 130 33.53 -4.81 -1.48
C GLU A 130 34.47 -6.02 -1.61
N GLU A 131 34.48 -6.92 -0.63
CA GLU A 131 35.30 -8.14 -0.64
C GLU A 131 34.84 -9.18 -1.69
N ASN A 132 33.53 -9.23 -1.98
CA ASN A 132 32.94 -10.21 -2.90
C ASN A 132 32.69 -9.65 -4.31
N GLY A 133 33.09 -8.42 -4.59
CA GLY A 133 32.97 -7.81 -5.92
C GLY A 133 31.53 -7.65 -6.40
N VAL A 134 30.62 -7.28 -5.49
CA VAL A 134 29.20 -7.04 -5.79
C VAL A 134 29.05 -5.86 -6.77
N ASP A 135 27.96 -5.85 -7.55
CA ASP A 135 27.68 -4.80 -8.53
C ASP A 135 27.72 -3.40 -7.91
N LEU A 136 28.25 -2.43 -8.67
CA LEU A 136 28.42 -1.05 -8.21
C LEU A 136 27.09 -0.42 -7.82
N ASN A 137 25.98 -0.74 -8.52
CA ASN A 137 24.67 -0.17 -8.20
C ASN A 137 24.16 -0.64 -6.84
N ASP A 138 24.40 -1.90 -6.50
CA ASP A 138 24.00 -2.49 -5.22
C ASP A 138 24.84 -1.91 -4.08
N ILE A 139 26.15 -1.71 -4.30
CA ILE A 139 27.04 -1.02 -3.34
C ILE A 139 26.59 0.43 -3.12
N LEU A 140 26.23 1.15 -4.19
CA LEU A 140 25.73 2.52 -4.11
C LEU A 140 24.39 2.60 -3.37
N LEU A 141 23.51 1.62 -3.59
CA LEU A 141 22.25 1.50 -2.86
C LEU A 141 22.49 1.31 -1.36
N LEU A 142 23.41 0.42 -0.96
CA LEU A 142 23.79 0.20 0.43
C LEU A 142 24.32 1.49 1.09
N LYS A 143 25.20 2.22 0.39
CA LYS A 143 25.74 3.51 0.85
C LYS A 143 24.64 4.56 1.05
N ARG A 144 23.68 4.64 0.12
CA ARG A 144 22.53 5.56 0.22
C ARG A 144 21.62 5.23 1.40
N LEU A 145 21.37 3.94 1.65
CA LEU A 145 20.52 3.51 2.76
C LEU A 145 21.16 3.82 4.12
N LYS A 146 22.48 3.61 4.24
CA LYS A 146 23.28 4.00 5.41
C LYS A 146 23.20 5.51 5.68
N GLU A 147 23.42 6.35 4.67
CA GLU A 147 23.34 7.81 4.80
C GLU A 147 21.94 8.27 5.22
N THR A 148 20.90 7.61 4.70
CA THR A 148 19.51 7.89 5.08
C THR A 148 19.28 7.57 6.56
N ALA A 149 19.83 6.46 7.07
CA ALA A 149 19.74 6.08 8.47
C ALA A 149 20.50 7.05 9.39
N GLU A 150 21.70 7.48 9.01
CA GLU A 150 22.50 8.48 9.75
C GLU A 150 21.78 9.83 9.85
N ASN A 151 21.20 10.29 8.73
CA ASN A 151 20.41 11.52 8.68
C ASN A 151 19.16 11.46 9.58
N PHE A 152 18.56 10.28 9.72
CA PHE A 152 17.41 10.08 10.61
C PHE A 152 17.80 10.27 12.09
N ILE A 153 18.97 9.76 12.51
CA ILE A 153 19.51 9.99 13.86
C ILE A 153 19.76 11.48 14.10
N ILE A 154 20.39 12.17 13.15
CA ILE A 154 20.73 13.59 13.26
C ILE A 154 19.46 14.44 13.40
N ARG A 155 18.41 14.14 12.63
CA ARG A 155 17.12 14.84 12.69
C ARG A 155 16.39 14.60 14.00
N ASN A 156 16.42 13.37 14.55
CA ASN A 156 15.76 13.07 15.82
C ASN A 156 16.49 13.69 17.01
N LYS A 157 17.84 13.72 17.00
CA LYS A 157 18.62 14.43 18.04
C LYS A 157 18.32 15.93 18.10
N LYS A 158 18.06 16.58 16.96
CA LYS A 158 17.72 18.02 16.90
C LYS A 158 16.31 18.36 17.43
N LYS A 159 15.40 17.39 17.52
CA LYS A 159 14.00 17.61 17.95
C LYS A 159 13.78 17.48 19.46
N GLN A 160 14.74 16.94 20.21
CA GLN A 160 14.60 16.74 21.65
C GLN A 160 15.41 17.77 22.44
N THR A 161 14.81 18.95 22.64
CA THR A 161 15.10 19.84 23.77
C THR A 161 13.76 20.22 24.39
N LYS A 162 13.27 19.41 25.34
CA LYS A 162 12.25 19.89 26.27
C LYS A 162 12.96 20.76 27.30
N ILE A 163 12.44 21.97 27.48
CA ILE A 163 12.86 22.93 28.50
C ILE A 163 12.32 22.39 29.83
N ASP A 164 13.18 21.84 30.67
CA ASP A 164 12.86 21.58 32.06
C ASP A 164 13.31 22.78 32.90
N THR A 165 12.41 23.76 33.01
CA THR A 165 12.40 24.72 34.12
C THR A 165 10.95 25.10 34.39
N PHE A 166 10.38 24.50 35.42
CA PHE A 166 9.43 25.10 36.35
C PHE A 166 9.68 24.53 37.73
#